data_AF-A0A1U8E9Z7-F1
#
_entry.id   AF-A0A1U8E9Z7-F1
#
_cell.length_a   1.000
_cell.length_b   1.000
_cell.length_c   1.000
_cell.angle_alpha   90.00
_cell.angle_beta   90.00
_cell.angle_gamma   90.00
#
_symmetry.space_group_name_H-M   'P 1'
#
loop_
_entity.id
_entity.type
_entity.pdbx_description
1 polymer ?
#
loop_
_entity_poly.entity_id
_entity_poly.type
_entity_poly.pdbx_seq_one_letter_code
_entity_poly.pdbx_strand_id
1 'polypeptide(L)'
;MRGDTTFPFILSLFVIFITQTIATNYPINVWPKPTTFNWPNPKSIFLSPNFTISHPTHRYLTPTVYRYRRLILSEHYRHIITPSINLTSSTPLQHLIISVSDVTSPLSHGVNESYSLSTPNGSSAAYITAGTVWGAMRGLETFSQLVYGNPTRVAAGVYISDLPIFTHRGVMLDTSRNFYGVDDLLRLIKAMSMNKLNVFHWHITDSHSFPLVVPSEPELAGKGAYGNEMMYSPADVEKIVEFGMEHGVRVLPEIDMPAHTGSWAEAYPEIITCANMFWWPAGNSPALAAEPGTGQLNPLIPKTYEVVKNVIHDTIAMFPDSLFHGGADEINSACWNTDPSIQTFVASNGTQSQLLEMFINNTLPEILSLNRTVVYWEDVILSANVKVDPSLLSPQHVIMQTWNNGPSNTKQLVTSGYRVIVSSADYYYLDCGHGSFVGNDSRYDQPPGTDQGNGGSWCGPFKTWETIYNYDITYGLTDKEAQLVIGGEVALWSEQADSTVMDSRIWPRASAMAETLWSGNCDETGMKRYAEATDRLTEWRYRMVARGIGAEPIQPLWCVKNSGMCNTVHPFTS
;
A
#
# COMPACT_ATOMS: atom_id res chain seq x y z
N MET A 1 -47.83 20.79 33.49
CA MET A 1 -46.72 20.02 34.08
C MET A 1 -45.90 19.47 32.92
N ARG A 2 -44.79 20.16 32.61
CA ARG A 2 -43.78 19.70 31.65
C ARG A 2 -42.87 18.71 32.39
N GLY A 3 -42.51 17.62 31.73
CA GLY A 3 -41.52 16.66 32.20
C GLY A 3 -40.50 16.43 31.09
N ASP A 4 -39.59 17.40 30.92
CA ASP A 4 -38.40 17.25 30.11
C ASP A 4 -37.41 16.37 30.87
N THR A 5 -37.04 15.22 30.30
CA THR A 5 -35.97 14.35 30.81
C THR A 5 -34.71 14.60 29.98
N THR A 6 -33.84 15.45 30.51
CA THR A 6 -32.51 15.71 29.98
C THR A 6 -31.54 14.62 30.45
N PHE A 7 -30.98 13.85 29.52
CA PHE A 7 -29.82 12.99 29.77
C PHE A 7 -28.54 13.86 29.78
N PRO A 8 -27.65 13.74 30.78
CA PRO A 8 -26.39 14.46 30.76
C PRO A 8 -25.40 13.70 29.86
N PHE A 9 -25.00 14.33 28.75
CA PHE A 9 -23.81 13.91 28.01
C PHE A 9 -22.58 14.21 28.87
N ILE A 10 -21.94 13.15 29.38
CA ILE A 10 -20.61 13.26 30.01
C ILE A 10 -19.61 13.44 28.86
N LEU A 11 -19.19 14.68 28.65
CA LEU A 11 -18.09 15.04 27.77
C LEU A 11 -16.78 14.64 28.48
N SER A 12 -16.24 13.46 28.17
CA SER A 12 -14.91 13.05 28.62
C SER A 12 -13.86 13.89 27.88
N LEU A 13 -13.50 15.04 28.45
CA LEU A 13 -12.32 15.80 28.05
C LEU A 13 -11.08 14.94 28.34
N PHE A 14 -10.51 14.32 27.30
CA PHE A 14 -9.14 13.80 27.37
C PHE A 14 -8.19 14.99 27.37
N VAL A 15 -7.80 15.45 28.56
CA VAL A 15 -6.68 16.37 28.73
C VAL A 15 -5.40 15.58 28.46
N ILE A 16 -4.86 15.70 27.25
CA ILE A 16 -3.53 15.22 26.92
C ILE A 16 -2.54 16.12 27.67
N PHE A 17 -1.99 15.63 28.78
CA PHE A 17 -0.81 16.23 29.39
C PHE A 17 0.37 16.03 28.44
N ILE A 18 0.69 17.04 27.65
CA ILE A 18 1.93 17.08 26.87
C ILE A 18 3.06 17.37 27.85
N THR A 19 3.63 16.32 28.42
CA THR A 19 4.96 16.43 29.04
C THR A 19 5.97 16.67 27.94
N GLN A 20 6.67 17.81 27.97
CA GLN A 20 7.83 18.06 27.11
C GLN A 20 8.85 16.93 27.34
N THR A 21 8.90 15.99 26.41
CA THR A 21 9.94 14.97 26.36
C THR A 21 11.00 15.49 25.40
N ILE A 22 12.20 15.76 25.92
CA ILE A 22 13.38 15.93 25.07
C ILE A 22 13.46 14.67 24.20
N ALA A 23 13.67 14.81 22.88
CA ALA A 23 13.85 13.69 21.98
C ALA A 23 14.91 12.74 22.55
N THR A 24 14.45 11.62 23.12
CA THR A 24 15.32 10.64 23.76
C THR A 24 15.79 9.69 22.68
N ASN A 25 17.03 9.88 22.21
CA ASN A 25 17.64 8.92 21.29
C ASN A 25 17.88 7.61 22.04
N TYR A 26 17.08 6.59 21.71
CA TYR A 26 17.27 5.24 22.23
C TYR A 26 18.41 4.52 21.50
N PRO A 27 19.21 3.68 22.19
CA PRO A 27 20.32 2.96 21.56
C PRO A 27 19.88 1.94 20.49
N ILE A 28 18.64 1.47 20.57
CA ILE A 28 17.97 0.66 19.55
C ILE A 28 16.67 1.36 19.23
N ASN A 29 16.46 1.60 17.94
CA ASN A 29 15.22 2.14 17.42
C ASN A 29 14.49 1.09 16.58
N VAL A 30 13.17 1.23 16.51
CA VAL A 30 12.26 0.34 15.79
C VAL A 30 11.71 1.08 14.58
N TRP A 31 11.46 0.34 13.50
CA TRP A 31 10.77 0.81 12.31
C TRP A 31 9.45 0.04 12.06
N PRO A 32 8.31 0.70 11.82
CA PRO A 32 8.03 2.10 12.14
C PRO A 32 8.27 2.47 13.61
N LYS A 33 8.61 3.73 13.87
CA LYS A 33 8.67 4.32 15.22
C LYS A 33 7.31 4.14 15.91
N PRO A 34 7.27 3.54 17.11
CA PRO A 34 6.01 3.40 17.85
C PRO A 34 5.46 4.76 18.31
N THR A 35 4.14 4.87 18.46
CA THR A 35 3.50 6.10 18.97
C THR A 35 3.84 6.38 20.42
N THR A 36 4.12 5.35 21.23
CA THR A 36 4.74 5.49 22.56
C THR A 36 5.86 4.47 22.73
N PHE A 37 7.06 4.97 23.02
CA PHE A 37 8.25 4.17 23.32
C PHE A 37 8.91 4.69 24.59
N ASN A 38 8.97 3.86 25.64
CA ASN A 38 9.58 4.21 26.91
C ASN A 38 10.70 3.23 27.29
N TRP A 39 11.91 3.74 27.42
CA TRP A 39 13.08 2.96 27.84
C TRP A 39 14.10 3.80 28.62
N PRO A 40 13.78 4.17 29.87
CA PRO A 40 14.50 5.23 30.58
C PRO A 40 15.89 4.77 31.06
N ASN A 41 16.11 3.46 31.18
CA ASN A 41 17.38 2.87 31.60
C ASN A 41 17.77 1.75 30.63
N PRO A 42 18.37 2.08 29.46
CA PRO A 42 18.68 1.09 28.44
C PRO A 42 19.58 -0.04 28.92
N LYS A 43 19.06 -1.27 28.87
CA LYS A 43 19.71 -2.51 29.31
C LYS A 43 19.41 -3.64 28.34
N SER A 44 20.31 -4.62 28.28
CA SER A 44 20.06 -5.86 27.55
C SER A 44 20.26 -7.08 28.45
N ILE A 45 19.56 -8.15 28.08
CA ILE A 45 19.69 -9.48 28.67
C ILE A 45 19.92 -10.50 27.57
N PHE A 46 20.47 -11.66 27.91
CA PHE A 46 20.55 -12.76 26.96
C PHE A 46 19.16 -13.30 26.61
N LEU A 47 19.00 -13.76 25.37
CA LEU A 47 17.85 -14.57 24.99
C LEU A 47 18.19 -16.05 25.24
N SER A 48 17.28 -16.79 25.86
CA SER A 48 17.43 -18.23 26.05
C SER A 48 17.44 -18.96 24.69
N PRO A 49 18.32 -19.96 24.48
CA PRO A 49 18.25 -20.82 23.28
C PRO A 49 16.95 -21.65 23.25
N ASN A 50 16.30 -21.85 24.40
CA ASN A 50 15.02 -22.54 24.54
C ASN A 50 13.83 -21.57 24.56
N PHE A 51 13.98 -20.35 24.02
CA PHE A 51 12.92 -19.34 24.03
C PHE A 51 11.61 -19.86 23.40
N THR A 52 10.50 -19.59 24.09
CA THR A 52 9.15 -19.96 23.67
C THR A 52 8.23 -18.75 23.59
N ILE A 53 7.20 -18.85 22.75
CA ILE A 53 6.14 -17.85 22.64
C ILE A 53 4.82 -18.55 22.97
N SER A 54 4.12 -18.08 24.00
CA SER A 54 2.78 -18.56 24.37
C SER A 54 1.72 -17.66 23.74
N HIS A 55 0.67 -18.22 23.15
CA HIS A 55 -0.35 -17.47 22.42
C HIS A 55 -1.71 -18.21 22.43
N PRO A 56 -2.83 -17.51 22.21
CA PRO A 56 -4.11 -18.17 21.96
C PRO A 56 -4.09 -18.94 20.63
N THR A 57 -4.83 -20.04 20.57
CA THR A 57 -4.99 -20.80 19.31
C THR A 57 -5.83 -20.00 18.33
N HIS A 58 -5.28 -19.73 17.16
CA HIS A 58 -5.97 -19.04 16.07
C HIS A 58 -5.32 -19.42 14.73
N ARG A 59 -6.13 -19.53 13.66
CA ARG A 59 -5.71 -20.02 12.34
C ARG A 59 -4.47 -19.28 11.82
N TYR A 60 -4.47 -17.96 11.90
CA TYR A 60 -3.40 -17.13 11.32
C TYR A 60 -2.33 -16.66 12.34
N LEU A 61 -2.66 -16.63 13.64
CA LEU A 61 -1.69 -16.21 14.66
C LEU A 61 -0.69 -17.32 14.98
N THR A 62 -1.14 -18.57 14.99
CA THR A 62 -0.29 -19.74 15.25
C THR A 62 0.88 -19.87 14.28
N PRO A 63 0.69 -19.89 12.94
CA PRO A 63 1.80 -19.91 12.00
C PRO A 63 2.69 -18.65 12.11
N THR A 64 2.09 -17.48 12.37
CA THR A 64 2.83 -16.23 12.63
C THR A 64 3.79 -16.37 13.81
N VAL A 65 3.34 -16.93 14.92
CA VAL A 65 4.17 -17.15 16.11
C VAL A 65 5.31 -18.11 15.82
N TYR A 66 5.06 -19.21 15.08
CA TYR A 66 6.13 -20.11 14.68
C TYR A 66 7.17 -19.44 13.78
N ARG A 67 6.71 -18.62 12.82
CA ARG A 67 7.58 -17.80 11.96
C ARG A 67 8.47 -16.88 12.78
N TYR A 68 7.89 -16.08 13.68
CA TYR A 68 8.66 -15.15 14.50
C TYR A 68 9.58 -15.85 15.50
N ARG A 69 9.16 -16.94 16.12
CA ARG A 69 10.04 -17.73 16.99
C ARG A 69 11.27 -18.22 16.23
N ARG A 70 11.08 -18.77 15.02
CA ARG A 70 12.19 -19.21 14.17
C ARG A 70 13.09 -18.02 13.82
N LEU A 71 12.51 -16.91 13.35
CA LEU A 71 13.24 -15.70 12.99
C LEU A 71 14.10 -15.19 14.16
N ILE A 72 13.50 -14.99 15.34
CA ILE A 72 14.16 -14.51 16.55
C ILE A 72 15.36 -15.39 16.95
N LEU A 73 15.23 -16.71 16.81
CA LEU A 73 16.28 -17.65 17.16
C LEU A 73 17.39 -17.74 16.11
N SER A 74 17.11 -17.45 14.83
CA SER A 74 18.07 -17.65 13.73
C SER A 74 18.65 -16.37 13.12
N GLU A 75 18.00 -15.21 13.30
CA GLU A 75 18.36 -13.98 12.59
C GLU A 75 19.74 -13.46 12.99
N HIS A 76 20.08 -13.51 14.29
CA HIS A 76 21.37 -13.07 14.83
C HIS A 76 21.85 -11.70 14.32
N TYR A 77 20.89 -10.79 14.06
CA TYR A 77 21.14 -9.54 13.36
C TYR A 77 22.20 -8.70 14.09
N ARG A 78 23.20 -8.21 13.35
CA ARG A 78 24.27 -7.36 13.89
C ARG A 78 24.08 -5.95 13.37
N HIS A 79 23.84 -5.03 14.28
CA HIS A 79 23.68 -3.63 13.95
C HIS A 79 24.91 -3.05 13.24
N ILE A 80 24.67 -2.10 12.32
CA ILE A 80 25.75 -1.42 11.60
C ILE A 80 26.60 -0.63 12.59
N ILE A 81 25.95 0.12 13.48
CA ILE A 81 26.57 0.75 14.64
C ILE A 81 26.19 -0.08 15.86
N THR A 82 27.18 -0.63 16.58
CA THR A 82 26.90 -1.43 17.78
C THR A 82 26.24 -0.55 18.84
N PRO A 83 25.01 -0.87 19.30
CA PRO A 83 24.35 -0.10 20.34
C PRO A 83 25.16 -0.10 21.64
N SER A 84 25.34 1.08 22.23
CA SER A 84 25.95 1.21 23.57
C SER A 84 24.92 0.85 24.65
N ILE A 85 24.72 -0.46 24.87
CA ILE A 85 23.77 -0.98 25.86
C ILE A 85 24.49 -1.90 26.84
N ASN A 86 24.30 -1.64 28.13
CA ASN A 86 24.83 -2.49 29.18
C ASN A 86 24.14 -3.87 29.16
N LEU A 87 24.93 -4.92 28.98
CA LEU A 87 24.50 -6.29 29.19
C LEU A 87 24.46 -6.57 30.69
N THR A 88 23.30 -6.95 31.20
CA THR A 88 23.14 -7.28 32.62
C THR A 88 23.33 -8.78 32.86
N SER A 89 23.85 -9.14 34.03
CA SER A 89 23.99 -10.54 34.48
C SER A 89 22.68 -11.16 34.98
N SER A 90 21.53 -10.66 34.51
CA SER A 90 20.22 -11.14 34.93
C SER A 90 19.82 -12.40 34.15
N THR A 91 18.78 -13.08 34.64
CA THR A 91 18.27 -14.31 34.02
C THR A 91 17.92 -14.07 32.54
N PRO A 92 18.36 -14.95 31.61
CA PRO A 92 17.99 -14.83 30.21
C PRO A 92 16.47 -14.81 30.00
N LEU A 93 16.00 -14.10 28.98
CA LEU A 93 14.59 -14.10 28.59
C LEU A 93 14.21 -15.48 28.04
N GLN A 94 13.21 -16.13 28.63
CA GLN A 94 12.77 -17.48 28.28
C GLN A 94 11.42 -17.50 27.57
N HIS A 95 10.53 -16.57 27.91
CA HIS A 95 9.16 -16.59 27.42
C HIS A 95 8.73 -15.23 26.87
N LEU A 96 7.96 -15.26 25.78
CA LEU A 96 7.10 -14.17 25.36
C LEU A 96 5.66 -14.64 25.47
N ILE A 97 4.82 -13.91 26.21
CA ILE A 97 3.43 -14.27 26.45
C ILE A 97 2.54 -13.29 25.69
N ILE A 98 1.71 -13.81 24.80
CA ILE A 98 0.78 -13.05 23.98
C ILE A 98 -0.64 -13.25 24.53
N SER A 99 -1.28 -12.14 24.88
CA SER A 99 -2.69 -12.08 25.27
C SER A 99 -3.48 -11.29 24.22
N VAL A 100 -4.59 -11.86 23.77
CA VAL A 100 -5.48 -11.22 22.78
C VAL A 100 -6.88 -11.17 23.37
N SER A 101 -7.50 -9.99 23.37
CA SER A 101 -8.85 -9.80 23.92
C SER A 101 -9.94 -10.39 23.02
N ASP A 102 -9.85 -10.19 21.71
CA ASP A 102 -10.76 -10.75 20.72
C ASP A 102 -10.01 -11.55 19.65
N VAL A 103 -10.24 -12.87 19.65
CA VAL A 103 -9.62 -13.81 18.69
C VAL A 103 -10.50 -14.08 17.46
N THR A 104 -11.67 -13.45 17.35
CA THR A 104 -12.69 -13.73 16.34
C THR A 104 -12.82 -12.63 15.28
N SER A 105 -12.33 -11.42 15.56
CA SER A 105 -12.33 -10.30 14.60
C SER A 105 -11.64 -10.69 13.27
N PRO A 106 -12.34 -10.60 12.11
CA PRO A 106 -11.74 -10.87 10.81
C PRO A 106 -10.70 -9.80 10.44
N LEU A 107 -9.80 -10.10 9.50
CA LEU A 107 -8.95 -9.08 8.90
C LEU A 107 -9.79 -8.29 7.90
N SER A 108 -10.20 -7.09 8.29
CA SER A 108 -10.97 -6.18 7.43
C SER A 108 -10.45 -4.76 7.58
N HIS A 109 -10.87 -3.87 6.67
CA HIS A 109 -10.60 -2.44 6.81
C HIS A 109 -11.08 -1.93 8.19
N GLY A 110 -10.20 -1.22 8.91
CA GLY A 110 -10.51 -0.65 10.22
C GLY A 110 -10.42 -1.61 11.41
N VAL A 111 -9.96 -2.85 11.22
CA VAL A 111 -9.74 -3.78 12.36
C VAL A 111 -8.73 -3.19 13.35
N ASN A 112 -8.93 -3.45 14.65
CA ASN A 112 -8.06 -2.90 15.68
C ASN A 112 -6.66 -3.55 15.64
N GLU A 113 -5.66 -2.79 15.22
CA GLU A 113 -4.25 -3.20 15.13
C GLU A 113 -3.38 -2.75 16.32
N SER A 114 -4.00 -2.24 17.40
CA SER A 114 -3.27 -1.78 18.58
C SER A 114 -2.66 -2.92 19.40
N TYR A 115 -1.51 -2.64 20.01
CA TYR A 115 -0.86 -3.54 20.95
C TYR A 115 -0.04 -2.78 22.00
N SER A 116 0.25 -3.45 23.12
CA SER A 116 1.30 -3.08 24.04
C SER A 116 2.35 -4.18 24.13
N LEU A 117 3.61 -3.79 24.28
CA LEU A 117 4.75 -4.69 24.41
C LEU A 117 5.57 -4.27 25.64
N SER A 118 5.92 -5.24 26.49
CA SER A 118 6.80 -4.99 27.63
C SER A 118 7.87 -6.06 27.78
N THR A 119 9.08 -5.63 28.12
CA THR A 119 10.20 -6.50 28.49
C THR A 119 10.67 -6.13 29.91
N PRO A 120 9.97 -6.53 30.98
CA PRO A 120 10.28 -6.04 32.34
C PRO A 120 11.71 -6.35 32.79
N ASN A 121 12.31 -5.44 33.57
CA ASN A 121 13.63 -5.65 34.16
C ASN A 121 13.62 -6.81 35.16
N GLY A 122 14.61 -7.71 35.07
CA GLY A 122 14.76 -8.84 36.00
C GLY A 122 13.75 -9.97 35.82
N SER A 123 12.93 -9.93 34.76
CA SER A 123 11.97 -10.96 34.42
C SER A 123 12.54 -11.92 33.36
N SER A 124 12.19 -13.21 33.45
CA SER A 124 12.42 -14.20 32.39
C SER A 124 11.29 -14.20 31.34
N ALA A 125 10.27 -13.36 31.49
CA ALA A 125 9.13 -13.23 30.59
C ALA A 125 8.93 -11.80 30.08
N ALA A 126 8.58 -11.70 28.79
CA ALA A 126 8.09 -10.51 28.10
C ALA A 126 6.62 -10.70 27.73
N TYR A 127 5.90 -9.60 27.46
CA TYR A 127 4.45 -9.64 27.26
C TYR A 127 4.03 -8.79 26.05
N ILE A 128 3.17 -9.36 25.20
CA ILE A 128 2.38 -8.61 24.21
C ILE A 128 0.91 -8.72 24.61
N THR A 129 0.21 -7.59 24.68
CA THR A 129 -1.25 -7.55 24.82
C THR A 129 -1.84 -6.81 23.63
N ALA A 130 -2.89 -7.35 23.00
CA ALA A 130 -3.51 -6.74 21.84
C ALA A 130 -5.04 -6.86 21.86
N GLY A 131 -5.72 -5.90 21.23
CA GLY A 131 -7.17 -5.94 21.07
C GLY A 131 -7.62 -7.11 20.20
N THR A 132 -6.89 -7.35 19.09
CA THR A 132 -7.14 -8.45 18.16
C THR A 132 -5.85 -9.22 17.84
N VAL A 133 -5.99 -10.35 17.14
CA VAL A 133 -4.84 -11.13 16.64
C VAL A 133 -3.94 -10.32 15.72
N TRP A 134 -4.50 -9.35 14.99
CA TRP A 134 -3.77 -8.51 14.03
C TRP A 134 -2.82 -7.55 14.74
N GLY A 135 -3.26 -6.92 15.83
CA GLY A 135 -2.38 -6.13 16.71
C GLY A 135 -1.26 -6.96 17.34
N ALA A 136 -1.53 -8.21 17.72
CA ALA A 136 -0.50 -9.10 18.23
C ALA A 136 0.59 -9.42 17.19
N MET A 137 0.23 -9.53 15.90
CA MET A 137 1.22 -9.69 14.82
C MET A 137 2.11 -8.44 14.67
N ARG A 138 1.55 -7.23 14.84
CA ARG A 138 2.33 -5.98 14.83
C ARG A 138 3.31 -5.92 16.01
N GLY A 139 2.86 -6.35 17.19
CA GLY A 139 3.71 -6.46 18.37
C GLY A 139 4.84 -7.48 18.23
N LEU A 140 4.61 -8.60 17.52
CA LEU A 140 5.64 -9.59 17.22
C LEU A 140 6.74 -9.04 16.32
N GLU A 141 6.38 -8.26 15.28
CA GLU A 141 7.38 -7.59 14.43
C GLU A 141 8.23 -6.63 15.27
N THR A 142 7.59 -5.77 16.07
CA THR A 142 8.29 -4.85 16.98
C THR A 142 9.18 -5.58 17.98
N PHE A 143 8.72 -6.66 18.60
CA PHE A 143 9.53 -7.46 19.51
C PHE A 143 10.76 -8.06 18.80
N SER A 144 10.58 -8.56 17.57
CA SER A 144 11.69 -9.08 16.77
C SER A 144 12.80 -8.04 16.63
N GLN A 145 12.41 -6.76 16.47
CA GLN A 145 13.36 -5.68 16.27
C GLN A 145 14.22 -5.36 17.51
N LEU A 146 13.72 -5.67 18.71
CA LEU A 146 14.44 -5.54 19.97
C LEU A 146 15.43 -6.68 20.24
N VAL A 147 15.44 -7.72 19.41
CA VAL A 147 16.36 -8.87 19.49
C VAL A 147 17.50 -8.71 18.48
N TYR A 148 18.74 -8.95 18.93
CA TYR A 148 19.94 -8.76 18.12
C TYR A 148 21.16 -9.56 18.64
N GLY A 149 22.20 -9.65 17.82
CA GLY A 149 23.53 -10.14 18.20
C GLY A 149 23.72 -11.66 18.17
N ASN A 150 24.98 -12.07 18.36
CA ASN A 150 25.40 -13.46 18.57
C ASN A 150 26.57 -13.46 19.58
N PRO A 151 26.38 -13.89 20.85
CA PRO A 151 25.17 -14.49 21.42
C PRO A 151 23.97 -13.56 21.39
N THR A 152 22.76 -14.12 21.18
CA THR A 152 21.51 -13.36 21.03
C THR A 152 21.12 -12.65 22.31
N ARG A 153 20.76 -11.37 22.17
CA ARG A 153 20.35 -10.46 23.25
C ARG A 153 19.01 -9.84 22.92
N VAL A 154 18.34 -9.33 23.94
CA VAL A 154 17.07 -8.60 23.84
C VAL A 154 17.10 -7.38 24.74
N ALA A 155 16.49 -6.29 24.27
CA ALA A 155 16.29 -5.07 25.08
C ALA A 155 15.39 -5.36 26.30
N ALA A 156 15.83 -4.93 27.48
CA ALA A 156 15.13 -5.11 28.76
C ALA A 156 14.83 -3.76 29.41
N GLY A 157 13.71 -3.69 30.12
CA GLY A 157 13.14 -2.47 30.68
C GLY A 157 12.35 -1.63 29.67
N VAL A 158 11.92 -2.21 28.54
CA VAL A 158 11.17 -1.50 27.49
C VAL A 158 9.67 -1.61 27.76
N TYR A 159 8.95 -0.51 27.55
CA TYR A 159 7.50 -0.48 27.41
C TYR A 159 7.11 0.27 26.14
N ILE A 160 6.26 -0.35 25.32
CA ILE A 160 5.72 0.20 24.08
C ILE A 160 4.20 0.08 24.13
N SER A 161 3.51 1.13 23.72
CA SER A 161 2.08 1.14 23.43
C SER A 161 1.91 1.75 22.05
N ASP A 162 1.21 1.07 21.15
CA ASP A 162 1.32 1.39 19.74
C ASP A 162 0.03 1.09 18.96
N LEU A 163 -0.25 1.92 17.97
CA LEU A 163 -1.40 1.80 17.05
C LEU A 163 -1.13 2.65 15.79
N PRO A 164 -1.68 2.29 14.62
CA PRO A 164 -1.52 3.09 13.42
C PRO A 164 -2.41 4.34 13.44
N ILE A 165 -1.93 5.45 12.85
CA ILE A 165 -2.75 6.65 12.59
C ILE A 165 -3.81 6.37 11.52
N PHE A 166 -3.42 5.72 10.41
CA PHE A 166 -4.31 5.41 9.30
C PHE A 166 -4.60 3.91 9.17
N THR A 167 -5.83 3.57 8.82
CA THR A 167 -6.30 2.17 8.76
C THR A 167 -5.98 1.48 7.44
N HIS A 168 -5.66 2.25 6.39
CA HIS A 168 -5.31 1.74 5.06
C HIS A 168 -3.87 2.12 4.70
N ARG A 169 -2.95 1.16 4.64
CA ARG A 169 -1.52 1.40 4.42
C ARG A 169 -1.00 0.41 3.39
N GLY A 170 -1.04 0.81 2.12
CA GLY A 170 -0.93 -0.13 1.01
C GLY A 170 0.30 -0.01 0.13
N VAL A 171 0.56 -1.08 -0.60
CA VAL A 171 1.46 -1.11 -1.75
C VAL A 171 0.64 -1.66 -2.91
N MET A 172 0.52 -0.88 -3.97
CA MET A 172 -0.05 -1.32 -5.23
C MET A 172 1.03 -1.90 -6.13
N LEU A 173 0.81 -3.10 -6.66
CA LEU A 173 1.67 -3.70 -7.69
C LEU A 173 0.84 -4.03 -8.92
N ASP A 174 1.25 -3.44 -10.04
CA ASP A 174 0.80 -3.82 -11.37
C ASP A 174 1.48 -5.12 -11.81
N THR A 175 0.69 -6.13 -12.13
CA THR A 175 1.18 -7.43 -12.62
C THR A 175 0.71 -7.76 -14.04
N SER A 176 0.15 -6.77 -14.72
CA SER A 176 -0.33 -6.88 -16.08
C SER A 176 0.70 -6.38 -17.09
N ARG A 177 1.26 -5.18 -16.90
CA ARG A 177 2.29 -4.64 -17.82
C ARG A 177 3.50 -5.57 -17.89
N ASN A 178 3.93 -6.10 -16.75
CA ASN A 178 4.89 -7.19 -16.66
C ASN A 178 4.42 -8.20 -15.61
N PHE A 179 4.73 -9.48 -15.84
CA PHE A 179 4.32 -10.58 -14.96
C PHE A 179 5.25 -10.72 -13.75
N TYR A 180 4.68 -11.13 -12.61
CA TYR A 180 5.40 -11.42 -11.37
C TYR A 180 5.05 -12.83 -10.90
N GLY A 181 6.05 -13.63 -10.51
CA GLY A 181 5.78 -14.97 -10.00
C GLY A 181 5.06 -14.92 -8.65
N VAL A 182 4.35 -15.99 -8.30
CA VAL A 182 3.70 -16.12 -6.97
C VAL A 182 4.69 -15.86 -5.83
N ASP A 183 5.92 -16.36 -5.95
CA ASP A 183 6.96 -16.17 -4.93
C ASP A 183 7.42 -14.71 -4.80
N ASP A 184 7.30 -13.90 -5.86
CA ASP A 184 7.53 -12.45 -5.81
C ASP A 184 6.44 -11.77 -4.98
N LEU A 185 5.17 -12.13 -5.21
CA LEU A 185 4.04 -11.59 -4.47
C LEU A 185 4.09 -11.99 -2.98
N LEU A 186 4.49 -13.23 -2.68
CA LEU A 186 4.72 -13.65 -1.30
C LEU A 186 5.87 -12.87 -0.65
N ARG A 187 6.96 -12.62 -1.39
CA ARG A 187 8.10 -11.83 -0.90
C ARG A 187 7.69 -10.37 -0.63
N LEU A 188 6.86 -9.78 -1.49
CA LEU A 188 6.26 -8.46 -1.28
C LEU A 188 5.45 -8.42 0.02
N ILE A 189 4.46 -9.32 0.18
CA ILE A 189 3.62 -9.41 1.39
C ILE A 189 4.46 -9.58 2.65
N LYS A 190 5.51 -10.42 2.58
CA LYS A 190 6.44 -10.61 3.69
C LYS A 190 7.11 -9.30 4.09
N ALA A 191 7.63 -8.53 3.13
CA ALA A 191 8.25 -7.23 3.38
C ALA A 191 7.26 -6.17 3.88
N MET A 192 6.02 -6.19 3.39
CA MET A 192 4.93 -5.33 3.89
C MET A 192 4.64 -5.60 5.37
N SER A 193 4.56 -6.88 5.77
CA SER A 193 4.38 -7.29 7.16
C SER A 193 5.47 -6.76 8.09
N MET A 194 6.74 -6.83 7.64
CA MET A 194 7.88 -6.29 8.39
C MET A 194 7.73 -4.78 8.67
N ASN A 195 7.07 -4.05 7.75
CA ASN A 195 6.86 -2.62 7.82
C ASN A 195 5.50 -2.22 8.42
N LYS A 196 4.67 -3.18 8.86
CA LYS A 196 3.28 -2.95 9.35
C LYS A 196 2.34 -2.34 8.29
N LEU A 197 2.67 -2.46 7.01
CA LEU A 197 1.75 -2.22 5.89
C LEU A 197 0.70 -3.35 5.87
N ASN A 198 -0.55 -3.04 5.51
CA ASN A 198 -1.68 -3.94 5.72
C ASN A 198 -2.58 -4.15 4.50
N VAL A 199 -2.26 -3.56 3.34
CA VAL A 199 -3.00 -3.75 2.08
C VAL A 199 -2.05 -4.00 0.93
N PHE A 200 -2.04 -5.22 0.40
CA PHE A 200 -1.51 -5.48 -0.91
C PHE A 200 -2.61 -5.19 -1.93
N HIS A 201 -2.51 -4.05 -2.60
CA HIS A 201 -3.40 -3.71 -3.71
C HIS A 201 -2.81 -4.35 -4.97
N TRP A 202 -3.53 -5.33 -5.50
CA TRP A 202 -3.06 -6.10 -6.64
C TRP A 202 -3.78 -5.60 -7.89
N HIS A 203 -3.07 -4.83 -8.71
CA HIS A 203 -3.52 -4.44 -10.05
C HIS A 203 -3.23 -5.59 -11.01
N ILE A 204 -4.25 -6.43 -11.23
CA ILE A 204 -4.04 -7.77 -11.80
C ILE A 204 -4.06 -7.73 -13.33
N THR A 205 -4.96 -6.94 -13.91
CA THR A 205 -5.25 -6.92 -15.35
C THR A 205 -5.14 -5.52 -15.90
N ASP A 206 -4.69 -5.40 -17.15
CA ASP A 206 -4.63 -4.13 -17.89
C ASP A 206 -4.76 -4.44 -19.40
N SER A 207 -4.65 -3.41 -20.23
CA SER A 207 -4.57 -3.50 -21.67
C SER A 207 -3.46 -4.41 -22.19
N HIS A 208 -2.35 -4.51 -21.45
CA HIS A 208 -1.19 -5.28 -21.84
C HIS A 208 -1.36 -6.79 -21.64
N SER A 209 -1.97 -7.23 -20.52
CA SER A 209 -2.29 -8.63 -20.31
C SER A 209 -3.47 -8.88 -19.35
N PHE A 210 -4.03 -10.08 -19.44
CA PHE A 210 -5.01 -10.62 -18.50
C PHE A 210 -4.45 -11.90 -17.87
N PRO A 211 -3.70 -11.84 -16.76
CA PRO A 211 -3.06 -13.03 -16.20
C PRO A 211 -3.95 -13.82 -15.23
N LEU A 212 -5.07 -13.25 -14.73
CA LEU A 212 -5.93 -13.91 -13.75
C LEU A 212 -6.82 -14.98 -14.38
N VAL A 213 -6.77 -16.22 -13.92
CA VAL A 213 -7.72 -17.24 -14.38
C VAL A 213 -9.06 -17.07 -13.65
N VAL A 214 -10.06 -16.55 -14.37
CA VAL A 214 -11.46 -16.49 -13.94
C VAL A 214 -12.24 -17.70 -14.49
N PRO A 215 -12.71 -18.64 -13.65
CA PRO A 215 -13.28 -19.91 -14.12
C PRO A 215 -14.46 -19.82 -15.09
N SER A 216 -15.29 -18.78 -14.97
CA SER A 216 -16.45 -18.52 -15.82
C SER A 216 -16.05 -17.97 -17.19
N GLU A 217 -14.87 -17.37 -17.30
CA GLU A 217 -14.34 -16.74 -18.53
C GLU A 217 -12.87 -17.14 -18.79
N PRO A 218 -12.55 -18.44 -18.87
CA PRO A 218 -11.16 -18.93 -18.86
C PRO A 218 -10.34 -18.49 -20.08
N GLU A 219 -11.00 -18.13 -21.18
CA GLU A 219 -10.37 -17.63 -22.40
C GLU A 219 -9.70 -16.26 -22.21
N LEU A 220 -10.16 -15.45 -21.24
CA LEU A 220 -9.53 -14.16 -20.93
C LEU A 220 -8.08 -14.36 -20.53
N ALA A 221 -7.80 -15.27 -19.59
CA ALA A 221 -6.43 -15.63 -19.25
C ALA A 221 -5.75 -16.43 -20.35
N GLY A 222 -6.44 -17.45 -20.88
CA GLY A 222 -5.89 -18.37 -21.87
C GLY A 222 -5.36 -17.70 -23.14
N LYS A 223 -5.86 -16.51 -23.48
CA LYS A 223 -5.42 -15.73 -24.64
C LYS A 223 -4.81 -14.37 -24.29
N GLY A 224 -5.23 -13.75 -23.19
CA GLY A 224 -4.77 -12.42 -22.79
C GLY A 224 -3.52 -12.41 -21.93
N ALA A 225 -3.09 -13.54 -21.36
CA ALA A 225 -1.80 -13.62 -20.65
C ALA A 225 -0.61 -13.68 -21.62
N TYR A 226 0.58 -13.27 -21.17
CA TYR A 226 1.82 -13.37 -21.95
C TYR A 226 2.24 -14.82 -22.27
N GLY A 227 1.71 -15.79 -21.53
CA GLY A 227 1.92 -17.21 -21.78
C GLY A 227 1.35 -18.08 -20.66
N ASN A 228 1.29 -19.39 -20.89
CA ASN A 228 0.70 -20.37 -19.95
C ASN A 228 1.35 -20.40 -18.56
N GLU A 229 2.64 -20.06 -18.47
CA GLU A 229 3.41 -20.00 -17.21
C GLU A 229 3.28 -18.62 -16.51
N MET A 230 2.60 -17.66 -17.15
CA MET A 230 2.41 -16.28 -16.70
C MET A 230 0.94 -16.00 -16.38
N MET A 231 0.30 -16.96 -15.71
CA MET A 231 -1.09 -16.89 -15.27
C MET A 231 -1.17 -17.14 -13.76
N TYR A 232 -2.19 -16.57 -13.12
CA TYR A 232 -2.54 -16.83 -11.74
C TYR A 232 -3.77 -17.72 -11.68
N SER A 233 -3.59 -18.99 -11.31
CA SER A 233 -4.71 -19.90 -11.09
C SER A 233 -5.49 -19.56 -9.81
N PRO A 234 -6.73 -20.04 -9.63
CA PRO A 234 -7.45 -19.88 -8.37
C PRO A 234 -6.67 -20.41 -7.15
N ALA A 235 -5.86 -21.46 -7.34
CA ALA A 235 -5.00 -22.00 -6.28
C ALA A 235 -3.82 -21.07 -5.94
N ASP A 236 -3.28 -20.36 -6.94
CA ASP A 236 -2.25 -19.33 -6.70
C ASP A 236 -2.84 -18.16 -5.92
N VAL A 237 -4.04 -17.71 -6.29
CA VAL A 237 -4.76 -16.65 -5.57
C VAL A 237 -5.04 -17.07 -4.12
N GLU A 238 -5.56 -18.28 -3.90
CA GLU A 238 -5.77 -18.82 -2.54
C GLU A 238 -4.47 -18.82 -1.73
N LYS A 239 -3.36 -19.29 -2.32
CA LYS A 239 -2.04 -19.29 -1.67
C LYS A 239 -1.59 -17.88 -1.28
N ILE A 240 -1.77 -16.89 -2.16
CA ILE A 240 -1.38 -15.50 -1.92
C ILE A 240 -2.25 -14.86 -0.84
N VAL A 241 -3.57 -15.08 -0.90
CA VAL A 241 -4.54 -14.58 0.09
C VAL A 241 -4.26 -15.17 1.47
N GLU A 242 -4.12 -16.49 1.59
CA GLU A 242 -3.82 -17.14 2.87
C GLU A 242 -2.48 -16.67 3.43
N PHE A 243 -1.47 -16.50 2.58
CA PHE A 243 -0.19 -15.94 2.99
C PHE A 243 -0.31 -14.49 3.47
N GLY A 244 -1.14 -13.68 2.81
CA GLY A 244 -1.54 -12.34 3.27
C GLY A 244 -2.13 -12.37 4.67
N MET A 245 -3.09 -13.26 4.91
CA MET A 245 -3.72 -13.43 6.23
C MET A 245 -2.72 -13.85 7.31
N GLU A 246 -1.78 -14.75 7.00
CA GLU A 246 -0.68 -15.12 7.91
C GLU A 246 0.34 -13.98 8.17
N HIS A 247 0.27 -12.90 7.41
CA HIS A 247 1.16 -11.73 7.55
C HIS A 247 0.41 -10.46 8.00
N GLY A 248 -0.90 -10.58 8.26
CA GLY A 248 -1.75 -9.45 8.58
C GLY A 248 -1.85 -8.44 7.42
N VAL A 249 -1.85 -8.92 6.19
CA VAL A 249 -1.94 -8.12 4.96
C VAL A 249 -3.19 -8.55 4.20
N ARG A 250 -4.08 -7.60 3.96
CA ARG A 250 -5.25 -7.76 3.11
C ARG A 250 -4.81 -7.79 1.65
N VAL A 251 -5.41 -8.64 0.83
CA VAL A 251 -5.18 -8.65 -0.63
C VAL A 251 -6.41 -8.05 -1.30
N LEU A 252 -6.27 -6.82 -1.79
CA LEU A 252 -7.30 -6.05 -2.47
C LEU A 252 -7.13 -6.24 -3.99
N PRO A 253 -8.04 -6.94 -4.68
CA PRO A 253 -7.94 -7.07 -6.13
C PRO A 253 -8.42 -5.81 -6.83
N GLU A 254 -7.77 -5.51 -7.94
CA GLU A 254 -8.22 -4.56 -8.95
C GLU A 254 -8.37 -5.26 -10.31
N ILE A 255 -9.53 -5.03 -10.92
CA ILE A 255 -9.79 -5.28 -12.33
C ILE A 255 -10.19 -3.94 -12.94
N ASP A 256 -9.24 -3.30 -13.62
CA ASP A 256 -9.45 -1.95 -14.14
C ASP A 256 -10.38 -1.96 -15.36
N MET A 257 -11.47 -1.19 -15.26
CA MET A 257 -12.50 -1.10 -16.28
C MET A 257 -13.22 0.26 -16.20
N PRO A 258 -13.72 0.83 -17.31
CA PRO A 258 -13.77 0.24 -18.65
C PRO A 258 -12.58 0.59 -19.55
N ALA A 259 -11.68 1.48 -19.12
CA ALA A 259 -10.40 1.68 -19.79
C ALA A 259 -9.48 0.46 -19.57
N HIS A 260 -8.21 0.53 -19.98
CA HIS A 260 -7.22 -0.48 -19.60
C HIS A 260 -7.62 -1.94 -19.87
N THR A 261 -8.35 -2.21 -20.96
CA THR A 261 -8.98 -3.52 -21.25
C THR A 261 -8.60 -4.10 -22.62
N GLY A 262 -7.57 -3.56 -23.29
CA GLY A 262 -7.05 -4.08 -24.56
C GLY A 262 -6.83 -5.60 -24.61
N SER A 263 -6.27 -6.21 -23.55
CA SER A 263 -6.00 -7.65 -23.47
C SER A 263 -7.26 -8.52 -23.54
N TRP A 264 -8.43 -7.97 -23.22
CA TRP A 264 -9.71 -8.67 -23.28
C TRP A 264 -10.12 -8.97 -24.72
N ALA A 265 -9.63 -8.18 -25.68
CA ALA A 265 -9.95 -8.34 -27.10
C ALA A 265 -9.42 -9.65 -27.69
N GLU A 266 -8.44 -10.28 -27.04
CA GLU A 266 -7.92 -11.59 -27.44
C GLU A 266 -8.97 -12.70 -27.25
N ALA A 267 -9.84 -12.56 -26.25
CA ALA A 267 -10.96 -13.49 -26.01
C ALA A 267 -12.28 -12.98 -26.61
N TYR A 268 -12.57 -11.69 -26.43
CA TYR A 268 -13.84 -11.04 -26.78
C TYR A 268 -13.61 -9.76 -27.58
N PRO A 269 -13.15 -9.84 -28.84
CA PRO A 269 -12.88 -8.65 -29.65
C PRO A 269 -14.12 -7.78 -29.88
N GLU A 270 -15.32 -8.37 -29.82
CA GLU A 270 -16.59 -7.67 -30.07
C GLU A 270 -17.04 -6.73 -28.93
N ILE A 271 -16.44 -6.83 -27.74
CA ILE A 271 -16.78 -5.97 -26.60
C ILE A 271 -15.76 -4.85 -26.37
N ILE A 272 -14.67 -4.81 -27.16
CA ILE A 272 -13.58 -3.83 -27.00
C ILE A 272 -13.53 -2.88 -28.18
N THR A 273 -13.46 -1.60 -27.89
CA THR A 273 -13.20 -0.54 -28.85
C THR A 273 -11.70 -0.25 -28.95
N CYS A 274 -11.24 0.15 -30.14
CA CYS A 274 -9.86 0.54 -30.46
C CYS A 274 -8.77 -0.50 -30.13
N ALA A 275 -9.11 -1.75 -29.85
CA ALA A 275 -8.14 -2.81 -29.62
C ALA A 275 -7.14 -2.93 -30.78
N ASN A 276 -5.87 -3.17 -30.47
CA ASN A 276 -4.80 -3.40 -31.45
C ASN A 276 -4.57 -2.26 -32.46
N MET A 277 -5.09 -1.06 -32.18
CA MET A 277 -4.80 0.15 -32.96
C MET A 277 -3.48 0.79 -32.51
N PHE A 278 -2.86 1.56 -33.41
CA PHE A 278 -1.68 2.33 -33.02
C PHE A 278 -2.09 3.50 -32.11
N TRP A 279 -1.57 3.51 -30.88
CA TRP A 279 -1.96 4.44 -29.82
C TRP A 279 -1.70 5.93 -30.13
N TRP A 280 -0.66 6.24 -30.90
CA TRP A 280 -0.25 7.62 -31.22
C TRP A 280 -0.32 7.91 -32.74
N PRO A 281 -1.53 8.03 -33.33
CA PRO A 281 -1.68 8.20 -34.77
C PRO A 281 -0.98 9.48 -35.29
N ALA A 282 -0.48 9.40 -36.53
CA ALA A 282 0.21 10.52 -37.16
C ALA A 282 -0.71 11.71 -37.49
N GLY A 283 -0.12 12.89 -37.65
CA GLY A 283 -0.83 14.12 -38.00
C GLY A 283 -1.49 14.76 -36.78
N ASN A 284 -2.68 15.32 -36.97
CA ASN A 284 -3.43 16.02 -35.92
C ASN A 284 -4.51 15.14 -35.25
N SER A 285 -4.44 13.82 -35.43
CA SER A 285 -5.36 12.90 -34.77
C SER A 285 -5.01 12.78 -33.27
N PRO A 286 -5.99 12.77 -32.37
CA PRO A 286 -5.73 12.57 -30.95
C PRO A 286 -5.18 11.16 -30.67
N ALA A 287 -4.37 11.05 -29.62
CA ALA A 287 -3.92 9.75 -29.11
C ALA A 287 -5.10 8.91 -28.61
N LEU A 288 -5.09 7.62 -28.92
CA LEU A 288 -6.15 6.67 -28.59
C LEU A 288 -6.01 6.09 -27.18
N ALA A 289 -4.86 6.24 -26.55
CA ALA A 289 -4.58 5.86 -25.15
C ALA A 289 -3.45 6.74 -24.60
N ALA A 290 -3.27 6.78 -23.28
CA ALA A 290 -2.14 7.44 -22.64
C ALA A 290 -0.81 6.72 -22.91
N GLU A 291 -0.88 5.43 -23.19
CA GLU A 291 0.25 4.53 -23.45
C GLU A 291 -0.05 3.50 -24.57
N PRO A 292 0.97 2.78 -25.10
CA PRO A 292 0.74 1.63 -25.97
C PRO A 292 -0.15 0.57 -25.34
N GLY A 293 -0.89 -0.20 -26.15
CA GLY A 293 -1.90 -1.15 -25.65
C GLY A 293 -3.29 -0.53 -25.66
N THR A 294 -3.79 -0.09 -26.82
CA THR A 294 -5.12 0.52 -26.89
C THR A 294 -6.21 -0.51 -26.63
N GLY A 295 -7.27 -0.10 -25.93
CA GLY A 295 -8.50 -0.88 -25.81
C GLY A 295 -9.36 -0.45 -24.63
N GLN A 296 -10.66 -0.26 -24.88
CA GLN A 296 -11.64 0.07 -23.86
C GLN A 296 -12.92 -0.72 -24.08
N LEU A 297 -13.56 -1.21 -23.01
CA LEU A 297 -14.86 -1.86 -23.08
C LEU A 297 -15.89 -0.91 -23.73
N ASN A 298 -16.75 -1.47 -24.59
CA ASN A 298 -17.86 -0.77 -25.22
C ASN A 298 -19.15 -0.96 -24.38
N PRO A 299 -19.65 0.07 -23.67
CA PRO A 299 -20.82 -0.05 -22.80
C PRO A 299 -22.15 -0.23 -23.56
N LEU A 300 -22.17 -0.09 -24.89
CA LEU A 300 -23.38 -0.27 -25.71
C LEU A 300 -23.62 -1.75 -26.08
N ILE A 301 -22.64 -2.63 -25.87
CA ILE A 301 -22.73 -4.03 -26.25
C ILE A 301 -23.23 -4.85 -25.04
N PRO A 302 -24.39 -5.55 -25.12
CA PRO A 302 -24.91 -6.34 -23.99
C PRO A 302 -23.94 -7.43 -23.49
N LYS A 303 -23.16 -8.04 -24.39
CA LYS A 303 -22.17 -9.07 -24.06
C LYS A 303 -21.05 -8.53 -23.15
N THR A 304 -20.75 -7.22 -23.21
CA THR A 304 -19.82 -6.56 -22.28
C THR A 304 -20.21 -6.83 -20.83
N TYR A 305 -21.49 -6.67 -20.50
CA TYR A 305 -21.97 -6.84 -19.13
C TYR A 305 -22.05 -8.30 -18.69
N GLU A 306 -22.29 -9.24 -19.61
CA GLU A 306 -22.24 -10.67 -19.30
C GLU A 306 -20.82 -11.07 -18.84
N VAL A 307 -19.80 -10.72 -19.63
CA VAL A 307 -18.40 -11.05 -19.33
C VAL A 307 -17.92 -10.31 -18.08
N VAL A 308 -18.16 -8.99 -18.00
CA VAL A 308 -17.71 -8.17 -16.85
C VAL A 308 -18.32 -8.66 -15.54
N LYS A 309 -19.61 -9.04 -15.53
CA LYS A 309 -20.24 -9.58 -14.31
C LYS A 309 -19.63 -10.91 -13.91
N ASN A 310 -19.38 -11.82 -14.86
CA ASN A 310 -18.70 -13.08 -14.57
C ASN A 310 -17.30 -12.85 -13.96
N VAL A 311 -16.53 -11.91 -14.51
CA VAL A 311 -15.22 -11.51 -13.97
C VAL A 311 -15.34 -10.96 -12.55
N ILE A 312 -16.29 -10.07 -12.29
CA ILE A 312 -16.56 -9.50 -10.95
C ILE A 312 -16.91 -10.61 -9.96
N HIS A 313 -17.82 -11.52 -10.32
CA HIS A 313 -18.26 -12.61 -9.44
C HIS A 313 -17.11 -13.56 -9.08
N ASP A 314 -16.36 -14.03 -10.08
CA ASP A 314 -15.25 -14.96 -9.87
C ASP A 314 -14.13 -14.31 -9.05
N THR A 315 -13.80 -13.05 -9.35
CA THR A 315 -12.78 -12.31 -8.60
C THR A 315 -13.23 -12.16 -7.14
N ILE A 316 -14.41 -11.62 -6.87
CA ILE A 316 -14.90 -11.45 -5.50
C ILE A 316 -15.01 -12.78 -4.72
N ALA A 317 -15.26 -13.90 -5.41
CA ALA A 317 -15.27 -15.22 -4.79
C ALA A 317 -13.87 -15.68 -4.33
N MET A 318 -12.81 -15.29 -5.05
CA MET A 318 -11.42 -15.62 -4.71
C MET A 318 -10.81 -14.70 -3.66
N PHE A 319 -11.30 -13.46 -3.53
CA PHE A 319 -10.73 -12.45 -2.62
C PHE A 319 -11.68 -12.13 -1.44
N PRO A 320 -11.28 -12.43 -0.20
CA PRO A 320 -12.13 -12.23 0.98
C PRO A 320 -12.17 -10.78 1.48
N ASP A 321 -11.36 -9.86 0.92
CA ASP A 321 -11.38 -8.47 1.33
C ASP A 321 -12.75 -7.83 1.08
N SER A 322 -13.17 -6.94 1.99
CA SER A 322 -14.44 -6.21 1.88
C SER A 322 -14.44 -5.14 0.78
N LEU A 323 -13.26 -4.76 0.28
CA LEU A 323 -13.05 -3.81 -0.78
C LEU A 323 -12.80 -4.55 -2.10
N PHE A 324 -13.26 -3.95 -3.20
CA PHE A 324 -12.97 -4.36 -4.56
C PHE A 324 -12.63 -3.09 -5.36
N HIS A 325 -11.48 -3.05 -6.01
CA HIS A 325 -11.10 -1.90 -6.83
C HIS A 325 -11.62 -2.13 -8.26
N GLY A 326 -12.50 -1.24 -8.71
CA GLY A 326 -13.10 -1.30 -10.04
C GLY A 326 -12.40 -0.46 -11.10
N GLY A 327 -11.30 0.22 -10.72
CA GLY A 327 -10.48 1.03 -11.61
C GLY A 327 -11.16 2.33 -12.02
N ALA A 328 -11.46 2.45 -13.32
CA ALA A 328 -12.16 3.57 -13.96
C ALA A 328 -11.30 4.85 -14.09
N ASP A 329 -10.00 4.68 -14.29
CA ASP A 329 -9.10 5.74 -14.71
C ASP A 329 -9.05 5.93 -16.23
N GLU A 330 -8.51 7.07 -16.64
CA GLU A 330 -8.03 7.37 -18.00
C GLU A 330 -8.94 7.02 -19.19
N ILE A 331 -10.26 7.05 -19.03
CA ILE A 331 -11.19 6.83 -20.16
C ILE A 331 -10.91 7.81 -21.29
N ASN A 332 -10.45 7.26 -22.41
CA ASN A 332 -10.02 8.00 -23.58
C ASN A 332 -11.16 8.15 -24.61
N SER A 333 -11.57 9.41 -24.81
CA SER A 333 -12.61 9.78 -25.78
C SER A 333 -12.28 9.40 -27.23
N ALA A 334 -11.01 9.47 -27.62
CA ALA A 334 -10.58 9.19 -28.99
C ALA A 334 -10.68 7.70 -29.31
N CYS A 335 -10.35 6.82 -28.35
CA CYS A 335 -10.57 5.37 -28.48
C CYS A 335 -12.05 5.09 -28.79
N TRP A 336 -12.97 5.52 -27.93
CA TRP A 336 -14.40 5.30 -28.12
C TRP A 336 -14.94 5.87 -29.44
N ASN A 337 -14.39 6.99 -29.91
CA ASN A 337 -14.76 7.57 -31.21
C ASN A 337 -14.29 6.76 -32.42
N THR A 338 -13.54 5.67 -32.25
CA THR A 338 -13.24 4.73 -33.34
C THR A 338 -14.38 3.75 -33.61
N ASP A 339 -15.30 3.56 -32.66
CA ASP A 339 -16.39 2.57 -32.78
C ASP A 339 -17.63 3.16 -33.47
N PRO A 340 -18.13 2.56 -34.57
CA PRO A 340 -19.33 3.04 -35.26
C PRO A 340 -20.60 3.08 -34.40
N SER A 341 -20.76 2.16 -33.42
CA SER A 341 -21.93 2.14 -32.54
C SER A 341 -21.90 3.34 -31.58
N ILE A 342 -20.72 3.67 -31.06
CA ILE A 342 -20.53 4.83 -30.19
C ILE A 342 -20.69 6.12 -30.98
N GLN A 343 -20.12 6.23 -32.19
CA GLN A 343 -20.34 7.36 -33.08
C GLN A 343 -21.83 7.61 -33.34
N THR A 344 -22.60 6.53 -33.59
CA THR A 344 -24.05 6.60 -33.80
C THR A 344 -24.79 7.06 -32.55
N PHE A 345 -24.39 6.58 -31.38
CA PHE A 345 -24.95 6.99 -30.09
C PHE A 345 -24.72 8.48 -29.83
N VAL A 346 -23.49 8.97 -30.02
CA VAL A 346 -23.16 10.40 -29.85
C VAL A 346 -23.87 11.27 -30.88
N ALA A 347 -23.96 10.82 -32.14
CA ALA A 347 -24.71 11.51 -33.19
C ALA A 347 -26.23 11.59 -32.88
N SER A 348 -26.74 10.70 -32.01
CA SER A 348 -28.13 10.67 -31.56
C SER A 348 -28.35 11.40 -30.23
N ASN A 349 -27.53 12.42 -29.92
CA ASN A 349 -27.52 13.22 -28.69
C ASN A 349 -27.07 12.47 -27.41
N GLY A 350 -26.48 11.28 -27.53
CA GLY A 350 -25.77 10.65 -26.43
C GLY A 350 -24.44 11.35 -26.11
N THR A 351 -23.91 11.17 -24.90
CA THR A 351 -22.58 11.65 -24.52
C THR A 351 -21.68 10.51 -24.08
N GLN A 352 -20.36 10.65 -24.20
CA GLN A 352 -19.44 9.65 -23.69
C GLN A 352 -19.49 9.51 -22.16
N SER A 353 -19.78 10.59 -21.43
CA SER A 353 -20.11 10.50 -20.00
C SER A 353 -21.29 9.56 -19.75
N GLN A 354 -22.36 9.63 -20.54
CA GLN A 354 -23.48 8.70 -20.42
C GLN A 354 -23.07 7.24 -20.69
N LEU A 355 -22.07 6.98 -21.54
CA LEU A 355 -21.54 5.62 -21.71
C LEU A 355 -20.85 5.12 -20.43
N LEU A 356 -20.04 5.96 -19.78
CA LEU A 356 -19.45 5.62 -18.49
C LEU A 356 -20.53 5.45 -17.40
N GLU A 357 -21.55 6.30 -17.39
CA GLU A 357 -22.70 6.16 -16.48
C GLU A 357 -23.46 4.86 -16.71
N MET A 358 -23.66 4.44 -17.96
CA MET A 358 -24.24 3.13 -18.29
C MET A 358 -23.38 2.00 -17.74
N PHE A 359 -22.05 2.09 -17.90
CA PHE A 359 -21.13 1.10 -17.38
C PHE A 359 -21.24 0.98 -15.86
N ILE A 360 -21.08 2.10 -15.15
CA ILE A 360 -21.14 2.17 -13.68
C ILE A 360 -22.51 1.72 -13.16
N ASN A 361 -23.62 2.10 -13.81
CA ASN A 361 -24.96 1.68 -13.40
C ASN A 361 -25.20 0.17 -13.55
N ASN A 362 -24.40 -0.54 -14.36
CA ASN A 362 -24.50 -1.99 -14.51
C ASN A 362 -23.53 -2.75 -13.60
N THR A 363 -22.37 -2.17 -13.27
CA THR A 363 -21.32 -2.84 -12.49
C THR A 363 -21.39 -2.52 -11.00
N LEU A 364 -21.62 -1.27 -10.61
CA LEU A 364 -21.67 -0.87 -9.20
C LEU A 364 -22.75 -1.66 -8.43
N PRO A 365 -24.03 -1.74 -8.88
CA PRO A 365 -25.03 -2.53 -8.15
C PRO A 365 -24.67 -4.01 -8.02
N GLU A 366 -23.98 -4.58 -9.01
CA GLU A 366 -23.50 -5.97 -8.95
C GLU A 366 -22.51 -6.16 -7.81
N ILE A 367 -21.48 -5.28 -7.74
CA ILE A 367 -20.46 -5.34 -6.70
C ILE A 367 -21.08 -5.13 -5.31
N LEU A 368 -22.02 -4.18 -5.18
CA LEU A 368 -22.73 -3.95 -3.91
C LEU A 368 -23.58 -5.15 -3.49
N SER A 369 -24.21 -5.85 -4.44
CA SER A 369 -25.00 -7.06 -4.15
C SER A 369 -24.18 -8.20 -3.56
N LEU A 370 -22.86 -8.19 -3.82
CA LEU A 370 -21.88 -9.13 -3.29
C LEU A 370 -21.27 -8.68 -1.94
N ASN A 371 -21.89 -7.67 -1.29
CA ASN A 371 -21.44 -7.08 -0.02
C ASN A 371 -20.00 -6.54 -0.08
N ARG A 372 -19.66 -5.86 -1.17
CA ARG A 372 -18.36 -5.18 -1.32
C ARG A 372 -18.54 -3.67 -1.37
N THR A 373 -17.56 -2.95 -0.82
CA THR A 373 -17.39 -1.50 -1.03
C THR A 373 -16.46 -1.31 -2.23
N VAL A 374 -16.84 -0.45 -3.17
CA VAL A 374 -16.02 -0.23 -4.37
C VAL A 374 -14.99 0.86 -4.12
N VAL A 375 -13.77 0.64 -4.61
CA VAL A 375 -12.75 1.67 -4.78
C VAL A 375 -12.68 2.01 -6.26
N TYR A 376 -12.68 3.30 -6.59
CA TYR A 376 -12.42 3.79 -7.95
C TYR A 376 -11.29 4.81 -7.93
N TRP A 377 -10.53 4.89 -9.02
CA TRP A 377 -9.68 6.03 -9.27
C TRP A 377 -10.51 7.31 -9.41
N GLU A 378 -9.95 8.43 -9.03
CA GLU A 378 -10.65 9.71 -8.94
C GLU A 378 -11.21 10.23 -10.28
N ASP A 379 -10.65 9.79 -11.40
CA ASP A 379 -11.05 10.15 -12.77
C ASP A 379 -12.53 9.97 -13.03
N VAL A 380 -13.13 8.93 -12.43
CA VAL A 380 -14.55 8.60 -12.56
C VAL A 380 -15.45 9.82 -12.28
N ILE A 381 -15.02 10.76 -11.42
CA ILE A 381 -15.72 12.02 -11.15
C ILE A 381 -14.89 13.29 -11.40
N LEU A 382 -13.56 13.21 -11.41
CA LEU A 382 -12.68 14.38 -11.54
C LEU A 382 -12.16 14.61 -12.96
N SER A 383 -12.25 13.62 -13.86
CA SER A 383 -11.77 13.77 -15.24
C SER A 383 -12.39 14.99 -15.94
N ALA A 384 -11.59 15.64 -16.78
CA ALA A 384 -12.02 16.79 -17.56
C ALA A 384 -12.96 16.40 -18.73
N ASN A 385 -12.81 15.18 -19.25
CA ASN A 385 -13.45 14.76 -20.50
C ASN A 385 -14.65 13.83 -20.26
N VAL A 386 -14.38 12.65 -19.71
CA VAL A 386 -15.39 11.61 -19.47
C VAL A 386 -15.43 11.32 -17.98
N LYS A 387 -16.58 11.60 -17.37
CA LYS A 387 -16.85 11.36 -15.95
C LYS A 387 -18.34 11.13 -15.74
N VAL A 388 -18.70 10.54 -14.61
CA VAL A 388 -20.09 10.36 -14.18
C VAL A 388 -20.59 11.53 -13.34
N ASP A 389 -21.90 11.72 -13.30
CA ASP A 389 -22.52 12.56 -12.27
C ASP A 389 -22.23 11.97 -10.87
N PRO A 390 -21.65 12.74 -9.93
CA PRO A 390 -21.34 12.26 -8.58
C PRO A 390 -22.55 11.71 -7.80
N SER A 391 -23.78 12.09 -8.17
CA SER A 391 -25.00 11.54 -7.55
C SER A 391 -25.20 10.04 -7.81
N LEU A 392 -24.54 9.46 -8.81
CA LEU A 392 -24.54 8.02 -9.08
C LEU A 392 -23.63 7.25 -8.11
N LEU A 393 -22.65 7.92 -7.50
CA LEU A 393 -21.66 7.30 -6.62
C LEU A 393 -21.91 7.70 -5.17
N SER A 394 -22.70 6.92 -4.46
CA SER A 394 -22.96 7.21 -3.03
C SER A 394 -21.65 7.12 -2.21
N PRO A 395 -21.26 8.19 -1.46
CA PRO A 395 -20.06 8.16 -0.62
C PRO A 395 -20.07 7.09 0.49
N GLN A 396 -21.26 6.53 0.81
CA GLN A 396 -21.38 5.42 1.76
C GLN A 396 -20.79 4.13 1.22
N HIS A 397 -20.89 3.90 -0.09
CA HIS A 397 -20.53 2.65 -0.76
C HIS A 397 -19.27 2.73 -1.63
N VAL A 398 -18.75 3.95 -1.82
CA VAL A 398 -17.61 4.23 -2.68
C VAL A 398 -16.47 4.88 -1.88
N ILE A 399 -15.26 4.43 -2.15
CA ILE A 399 -13.99 5.05 -1.72
C ILE A 399 -13.30 5.55 -2.99
N MET A 400 -12.68 6.73 -2.91
CA MET A 400 -11.94 7.30 -4.03
C MET A 400 -10.43 7.14 -3.80
N GLN A 401 -9.70 6.66 -4.80
CA GLN A 401 -8.26 6.64 -4.81
C GLN A 401 -7.73 7.83 -5.62
N THR A 402 -7.02 8.73 -4.97
CA THR A 402 -6.52 9.97 -5.59
C THR A 402 -5.07 9.83 -6.00
N TRP A 403 -4.75 10.26 -7.22
CA TRP A 403 -3.40 10.15 -7.77
C TRP A 403 -2.91 11.44 -8.43
N ASN A 404 -3.78 12.33 -8.88
CA ASN A 404 -3.40 13.55 -9.59
C ASN A 404 -3.56 14.79 -8.70
N ASN A 405 -2.88 15.89 -9.06
CA ASN A 405 -2.93 17.22 -8.40
C ASN A 405 -2.75 17.24 -6.86
N GLY A 406 -2.16 16.20 -6.28
CA GLY A 406 -1.78 16.12 -4.87
C GLY A 406 -2.89 16.54 -3.89
N PRO A 407 -2.59 17.37 -2.88
CA PRO A 407 -3.57 17.79 -1.86
C PRO A 407 -4.85 18.44 -2.42
N SER A 408 -4.82 18.99 -3.64
CA SER A 408 -5.98 19.66 -4.23
C SER A 408 -7.09 18.66 -4.55
N ASN A 409 -6.78 17.56 -5.21
CA ASN A 409 -7.78 16.55 -5.53
C ASN A 409 -8.23 15.81 -4.26
N THR A 410 -7.31 15.50 -3.34
CA THR A 410 -7.66 14.97 -2.02
C THR A 410 -8.72 15.85 -1.34
N LYS A 411 -8.47 17.17 -1.28
CA LYS A 411 -9.41 18.15 -0.72
C LYS A 411 -10.77 18.11 -1.42
N GLN A 412 -10.78 18.13 -2.75
CA GLN A 412 -12.02 18.12 -3.53
C GLN A 412 -12.88 16.90 -3.20
N LEU A 413 -12.28 15.71 -3.13
CA LEU A 413 -12.98 14.46 -2.86
C LEU A 413 -13.54 14.38 -1.44
N VAL A 414 -12.75 14.75 -0.42
CA VAL A 414 -13.23 14.76 0.97
C VAL A 414 -14.26 15.85 1.23
N THR A 415 -14.15 17.02 0.57
CA THR A 415 -15.20 18.05 0.62
C THR A 415 -16.52 17.55 0.02
N SER A 416 -16.45 16.68 -0.99
CA SER A 416 -17.62 15.97 -1.55
C SER A 416 -18.12 14.80 -0.69
N GLY A 417 -17.49 14.53 0.46
CA GLY A 417 -17.92 13.55 1.45
C GLY A 417 -17.40 12.13 1.22
N TYR A 418 -16.53 11.90 0.24
CA TYR A 418 -15.94 10.59 -0.02
C TYR A 418 -14.83 10.26 0.98
N ARG A 419 -14.74 8.98 1.33
CA ARG A 419 -13.52 8.43 1.93
C ARG A 419 -12.45 8.35 0.86
N VAL A 420 -11.21 8.67 1.22
CA VAL A 420 -10.10 8.77 0.26
C VAL A 420 -8.90 7.91 0.67
N ILE A 421 -8.36 7.18 -0.31
CA ILE A 421 -7.04 6.54 -0.30
C ILE A 421 -6.10 7.45 -1.10
N VAL A 422 -5.02 7.94 -0.48
CA VAL A 422 -4.09 8.87 -1.13
C VAL A 422 -2.94 8.11 -1.78
N SER A 423 -2.80 8.28 -3.10
CA SER A 423 -1.77 7.68 -3.95
C SER A 423 -1.17 8.72 -4.90
N SER A 424 -1.04 9.98 -4.47
CA SER A 424 -0.59 11.10 -5.33
C SER A 424 0.73 10.80 -6.05
N ALA A 425 0.73 10.89 -7.39
CA ALA A 425 1.88 10.63 -8.25
C ALA A 425 3.07 11.57 -7.98
N ASP A 426 2.82 12.76 -7.42
CA ASP A 426 3.87 13.68 -7.00
C ASP A 426 4.74 13.13 -5.85
N TYR A 427 4.23 12.15 -5.10
CA TYR A 427 4.88 11.62 -3.90
C TYR A 427 5.01 10.10 -3.90
N TYR A 428 4.00 9.35 -4.33
CA TYR A 428 3.81 7.93 -4.02
C TYR A 428 3.94 6.98 -5.22
N TYR A 429 4.20 7.48 -6.43
CA TYR A 429 4.50 6.65 -7.59
C TYR A 429 5.98 6.25 -7.60
N LEU A 430 6.24 4.95 -7.54
CA LEU A 430 7.58 4.36 -7.37
C LEU A 430 8.29 4.09 -8.70
N ASP A 431 7.55 4.10 -9.80
CA ASP A 431 7.97 3.93 -11.20
C ASP A 431 8.55 5.20 -11.84
N CYS A 432 8.27 6.37 -11.26
CA CYS A 432 8.72 7.66 -11.80
C CYS A 432 10.25 7.81 -11.83
N GLY A 433 10.75 8.57 -12.81
CA GLY A 433 12.15 8.96 -12.92
C GLY A 433 13.06 7.95 -13.61
N HIS A 434 12.49 6.94 -14.29
CA HIS A 434 13.23 5.94 -15.07
C HIS A 434 13.21 6.17 -16.58
N GLY A 435 12.90 7.41 -17.00
CA GLY A 435 12.77 7.78 -18.40
C GLY A 435 11.49 7.25 -19.05
N SER A 436 11.42 7.31 -20.38
CA SER A 436 10.31 6.75 -21.14
C SER A 436 10.58 5.31 -21.56
N PHE A 437 9.53 4.50 -21.59
CA PHE A 437 9.59 3.12 -22.08
C PHE A 437 9.18 2.99 -23.56
N VAL A 438 8.65 4.06 -24.18
CA VAL A 438 8.17 4.01 -25.56
C VAL A 438 9.32 4.01 -26.57
N GLY A 439 9.13 3.31 -27.69
CA GLY A 439 10.13 3.18 -28.76
C GLY A 439 10.03 4.24 -29.86
N ASN A 440 11.12 4.43 -30.61
CA ASN A 440 11.24 5.39 -31.72
C ASN A 440 10.80 6.82 -31.34
N ASP A 441 11.41 7.33 -30.27
CA ASP A 441 11.01 8.57 -29.63
C ASP A 441 11.97 9.72 -29.97
N SER A 442 11.53 10.60 -30.87
CA SER A 442 12.34 11.72 -31.37
C SER A 442 12.66 12.77 -30.30
N ARG A 443 12.09 12.66 -29.08
CA ARG A 443 12.53 13.50 -27.95
C ARG A 443 14.00 13.32 -27.62
N TYR A 444 14.59 12.17 -27.97
CA TYR A 444 16.01 11.88 -27.76
C TYR A 444 16.89 12.29 -28.94
N ASP A 445 16.33 12.78 -30.05
CA ASP A 445 17.08 13.31 -31.20
C ASP A 445 17.59 14.74 -30.94
N GLN A 446 18.22 14.94 -29.79
CA GLN A 446 18.67 16.23 -29.30
C GLN A 446 20.20 16.27 -29.20
N PRO A 447 20.86 17.38 -29.57
CA PRO A 447 22.29 17.55 -29.35
C PRO A 447 22.67 17.41 -27.86
N PRO A 448 23.92 17.03 -27.53
CA PRO A 448 24.38 17.02 -26.14
C PRO A 448 24.20 18.38 -25.46
N GLY A 449 23.67 18.38 -24.23
CA GLY A 449 23.48 19.59 -23.42
C GLY A 449 22.15 20.33 -23.65
N THR A 450 21.25 19.81 -24.48
CA THR A 450 19.89 20.37 -24.66
C THR A 450 18.79 19.53 -24.00
N ASP A 451 19.15 18.53 -23.19
CA ASP A 451 18.21 17.70 -22.45
C ASP A 451 17.62 18.51 -21.29
N GLN A 452 16.29 18.69 -21.26
CA GLN A 452 15.62 19.71 -20.43
C GLN A 452 14.71 19.14 -19.32
N GLY A 453 14.71 17.83 -19.03
CA GLY A 453 13.68 17.34 -18.12
C GLY A 453 13.79 15.91 -17.58
N ASN A 454 12.62 15.32 -17.38
CA ASN A 454 12.36 14.03 -16.72
C ASN A 454 12.75 12.79 -17.56
N GLY A 455 13.54 12.96 -18.63
CA GLY A 455 13.90 11.88 -19.55
C GLY A 455 12.71 11.20 -20.21
N GLY A 456 11.54 11.84 -20.27
CA GLY A 456 10.31 11.28 -20.81
C GLY A 456 9.46 10.47 -19.83
N SER A 457 9.85 10.39 -18.55
CA SER A 457 9.00 9.84 -17.49
C SER A 457 7.93 10.86 -17.10
N TRP A 458 6.66 10.60 -17.43
CA TRP A 458 5.57 11.57 -17.29
C TRP A 458 5.44 12.13 -15.85
N CYS A 459 5.64 11.28 -14.84
CA CYS A 459 5.58 11.64 -13.43
C CYS A 459 6.96 11.91 -12.79
N GLY A 460 8.03 12.02 -13.58
CA GLY A 460 9.37 12.33 -13.07
C GLY A 460 9.41 13.66 -12.29
N PRO A 461 10.38 13.85 -11.38
CA PRO A 461 11.56 13.01 -11.13
C PRO A 461 11.25 11.79 -10.24
N PHE A 462 12.27 10.96 -10.02
CA PHE A 462 12.26 9.86 -9.05
C PHE A 462 11.84 10.34 -7.66
N LYS A 463 10.91 9.62 -7.02
CA LYS A 463 10.46 9.93 -5.66
C LYS A 463 11.41 9.30 -4.67
N THR A 464 12.21 10.10 -3.98
CA THR A 464 13.12 9.60 -2.94
C THR A 464 12.34 9.21 -1.70
N TRP A 465 12.98 8.47 -0.78
CA TRP A 465 12.35 8.13 0.50
C TRP A 465 12.02 9.38 1.31
N GLU A 466 12.81 10.46 1.21
CA GLU A 466 12.54 11.75 1.87
C GLU A 466 11.29 12.43 1.30
N THR A 467 11.10 12.42 -0.03
CA THR A 467 9.89 12.95 -0.66
C THR A 467 8.64 12.23 -0.15
N ILE A 468 8.69 10.90 -0.10
CA ILE A 468 7.61 10.05 0.43
C ILE A 468 7.39 10.33 1.92
N TYR A 469 8.46 10.38 2.71
CA TYR A 469 8.40 10.58 4.16
C TYR A 469 7.86 11.96 4.53
N ASN A 470 8.14 12.98 3.73
CA ASN A 470 7.74 14.35 4.03
C ASN A 470 6.25 14.61 3.77
N TYR A 471 5.62 13.80 2.91
CA TYR A 471 4.23 14.03 2.51
C TYR A 471 3.27 13.86 3.68
N ASP A 472 2.51 14.91 3.96
CA ASP A 472 1.36 14.86 4.86
C ASP A 472 0.09 14.74 4.01
N ILE A 473 -0.49 13.54 4.01
CA ILE A 473 -1.67 13.22 3.20
C ILE A 473 -2.94 13.95 3.67
N THR A 474 -2.88 14.68 4.78
CA THR A 474 -3.96 15.50 5.32
C THR A 474 -3.71 17.01 5.20
N TYR A 475 -2.62 17.40 4.52
CA TYR A 475 -2.28 18.82 4.35
C TYR A 475 -3.41 19.62 3.68
N GLY A 476 -3.76 20.76 4.27
CA GLY A 476 -4.82 21.65 3.76
C GLY A 476 -6.26 21.19 4.05
N LEU A 477 -6.43 20.11 4.80
CA LEU A 477 -7.74 19.61 5.23
C LEU A 477 -8.10 20.17 6.61
N THR A 478 -9.39 20.36 6.87
CA THR A 478 -9.92 20.55 8.22
C THR A 478 -9.95 19.21 8.97
N ASP A 479 -10.05 19.23 10.30
CA ASP A 479 -10.12 17.99 11.11
C ASP A 479 -11.24 17.03 10.65
N LYS A 480 -12.38 17.57 10.19
CA LYS A 480 -13.51 16.76 9.69
C LYS A 480 -13.19 16.12 8.33
N GLU A 481 -12.51 16.84 7.46
CA GLU A 481 -12.10 16.34 6.15
C GLU A 481 -10.95 15.33 6.29
N ALA A 482 -10.01 15.56 7.20
CA ALA A 482 -8.92 14.65 7.49
C ALA A 482 -9.42 13.28 7.98
N GLN A 483 -10.56 13.22 8.68
CA GLN A 483 -11.20 11.96 9.09
C GLN A 483 -11.71 11.11 7.90
N LEU A 484 -11.92 11.71 6.72
CA LEU A 484 -12.30 10.98 5.52
C LEU A 484 -11.08 10.40 4.78
N VAL A 485 -9.86 10.84 5.09
CA VAL A 485 -8.63 10.22 4.58
C VAL A 485 -8.37 8.95 5.38
N ILE A 486 -8.63 7.79 4.78
CA ILE A 486 -8.49 6.49 5.46
C ILE A 486 -7.04 5.96 5.43
N GLY A 487 -6.21 6.56 4.59
CA GLY A 487 -4.77 6.31 4.49
C GLY A 487 -4.25 6.50 3.07
N GLY A 488 -3.27 5.70 2.68
CA GLY A 488 -2.61 5.87 1.38
C GLY A 488 -1.86 4.63 0.91
N GLU A 489 -1.45 4.68 -0.34
CA GLU A 489 -0.69 3.62 -1.00
C GLU A 489 0.44 4.19 -1.85
N VAL A 490 1.58 3.52 -1.82
CA VAL A 490 2.58 3.68 -2.88
C VAL A 490 2.21 2.78 -4.04
N ALA A 491 2.37 3.28 -5.26
CA ALA A 491 2.08 2.55 -6.50
C ALA A 491 3.36 2.19 -7.22
N LEU A 492 3.53 0.91 -7.57
CA LEU A 492 4.51 0.49 -8.56
C LEU A 492 3.76 0.01 -9.81
N TRP A 493 3.59 0.93 -10.75
CA TRP A 493 3.27 0.59 -12.14
C TRP A 493 4.46 -0.14 -12.77
N SER A 494 4.17 -1.05 -13.71
CA SER A 494 5.13 -2.06 -14.13
C SER A 494 5.50 -1.99 -15.61
N GLU A 495 5.37 -0.85 -16.27
CA GLU A 495 5.86 -0.64 -17.65
C GLU A 495 7.37 -0.90 -17.74
N GLN A 496 8.11 -0.54 -16.69
CA GLN A 496 9.56 -0.77 -16.56
C GLN A 496 9.94 -1.45 -15.23
N ALA A 497 9.08 -2.32 -14.71
CA ALA A 497 9.37 -3.11 -13.52
C ALA A 497 8.89 -4.56 -13.68
N ASP A 498 9.72 -5.49 -13.22
CA ASP A 498 9.40 -6.91 -13.09
C ASP A 498 10.04 -7.48 -11.81
N SER A 499 10.02 -8.80 -11.67
CA SER A 499 10.64 -9.55 -10.56
C SER A 499 12.09 -9.13 -10.24
N THR A 500 12.87 -8.71 -11.24
CA THR A 500 14.31 -8.38 -11.10
C THR A 500 14.53 -7.09 -10.31
N VAL A 501 13.55 -6.19 -10.35
CA VAL A 501 13.73 -4.80 -9.94
C VAL A 501 12.74 -4.40 -8.85
N MET A 502 11.66 -5.18 -8.67
CA MET A 502 10.59 -5.01 -7.67
C MET A 502 11.08 -4.57 -6.28
N ASP A 503 12.00 -5.33 -5.67
CA ASP A 503 12.42 -5.04 -4.30
C ASP A 503 13.15 -3.70 -4.19
N SER A 504 14.01 -3.40 -5.15
CA SER A 504 14.78 -2.16 -5.16
C SER A 504 13.90 -0.94 -5.45
N ARG A 505 12.83 -1.11 -6.23
CA ARG A 505 11.84 -0.06 -6.47
C ARG A 505 10.98 0.20 -5.24
N ILE A 506 10.53 -0.86 -4.56
CA ILE A 506 9.59 -0.70 -3.44
C ILE A 506 10.33 -0.33 -2.15
N TRP A 507 11.46 -0.95 -1.86
CA TRP A 507 12.12 -0.85 -0.56
C TRP A 507 13.45 -0.10 -0.65
N PRO A 508 13.71 0.88 0.24
CA PRO A 508 12.97 1.18 1.47
C PRO A 508 11.99 2.37 1.34
N ARG A 509 11.64 2.77 0.12
CA ARG A 509 10.70 3.88 -0.13
C ARG A 509 9.31 3.64 0.47
N ALA A 510 8.76 2.44 0.32
CA ALA A 510 7.53 2.02 0.98
C ALA A 510 7.66 1.93 2.51
N SER A 511 8.87 1.66 3.04
CA SER A 511 9.13 1.71 4.48
C SER A 511 8.96 3.13 5.02
N ALA A 512 9.36 4.15 4.25
CA ALA A 512 9.14 5.56 4.58
C ALA A 512 7.65 5.86 4.75
N MET A 513 6.82 5.53 3.75
CA MET A 513 5.36 5.69 3.84
C MET A 513 4.77 4.89 5.02
N ALA A 514 5.27 3.66 5.25
CA ALA A 514 4.76 2.83 6.34
C ALA A 514 4.88 3.53 7.69
N GLU A 515 5.97 4.27 7.95
CA GLU A 515 6.11 5.05 9.17
C GLU A 515 5.23 6.29 9.21
N THR A 516 5.12 7.03 8.10
CA THR A 516 4.26 8.23 8.06
C THR A 516 2.81 7.88 8.34
N LEU A 517 2.32 6.76 7.81
CA LEU A 517 0.94 6.32 8.02
C LEU A 517 0.73 5.59 9.35
N TRP A 518 1.81 5.13 9.99
CA TRP A 518 1.75 4.48 11.30
C TRP A 518 1.83 5.47 12.46
N SER A 519 2.81 6.37 12.46
CA SER A 519 3.13 7.27 13.58
C SER A 519 3.40 8.72 13.16
N GLY A 520 3.11 9.09 11.92
CA GLY A 520 3.34 10.43 11.38
C GLY A 520 4.77 10.67 10.94
N ASN A 521 5.08 11.92 10.60
CA ASN A 521 6.42 12.36 10.19
C ASN A 521 6.92 13.59 10.96
N CYS A 522 6.22 13.98 12.02
CA CYS A 522 6.60 15.09 12.90
C CYS A 522 6.92 14.60 14.31
N ASP A 523 7.90 15.18 14.98
CA ASP A 523 8.20 14.92 16.39
C ASP A 523 7.14 15.52 17.34
N GLU A 524 7.38 15.41 18.65
CA GLU A 524 6.48 15.90 19.68
C GLU A 524 6.32 17.44 19.68
N THR A 525 7.20 18.16 18.98
CA THR A 525 7.14 19.62 18.80
C THR A 525 6.44 20.03 17.49
N GLY A 526 6.06 19.05 16.65
CA GLY A 526 5.45 19.29 15.33
C GLY A 526 6.47 19.47 14.20
N MET A 527 7.77 19.32 14.48
CA MET A 527 8.83 19.47 13.48
C MET A 527 9.04 18.18 12.68
N LYS A 528 9.25 18.30 11.37
CA LYS A 528 9.50 17.13 10.50
C LYS A 528 10.76 16.39 10.94
N ARG A 529 10.62 15.10 11.22
CA ARG A 529 11.69 14.25 11.78
C ARG A 529 12.40 13.37 10.73
N TYR A 530 12.47 13.81 9.47
CA TYR A 530 13.13 13.03 8.40
C TYR A 530 14.62 12.84 8.69
N ALA A 531 15.30 13.85 9.23
CA ALA A 531 16.73 13.76 9.54
C ALA A 531 17.05 12.71 10.61
N GLU A 532 16.15 12.54 11.59
CA GLU A 532 16.24 11.48 12.61
C GLU A 532 15.88 10.11 12.02
N ALA A 533 14.89 10.08 11.11
CA ALA A 533 14.48 8.86 10.43
C ALA A 533 15.57 8.26 9.53
N THR A 534 16.50 9.05 8.98
CA THR A 534 17.58 8.57 8.10
C THR A 534 18.38 7.42 8.74
N ASP A 535 18.80 7.57 10.00
CA ASP A 535 19.61 6.56 10.70
C ASP A 535 18.79 5.30 10.98
N ARG A 536 17.52 5.46 11.39
CA ARG A 536 16.61 4.34 11.66
C ARG A 536 16.25 3.58 10.38
N LEU A 537 15.91 4.29 9.31
CA LEU A 537 15.58 3.70 8.01
C LEU A 537 16.77 2.96 7.43
N THR A 538 17.97 3.51 7.57
CA THR A 538 19.18 2.84 7.10
C THR A 538 19.39 1.53 7.84
N GLU A 539 19.36 1.55 9.17
CA GLU A 539 19.49 0.35 10.00
C GLU A 539 18.42 -0.69 9.65
N TRP A 540 17.17 -0.24 9.49
CA TRP A 540 16.05 -1.10 9.10
C TRP A 540 16.22 -1.72 7.71
N ARG A 541 16.67 -0.94 6.72
CA ARG A 541 16.97 -1.43 5.36
C ARG A 541 17.98 -2.56 5.39
N TYR A 542 19.07 -2.44 6.14
CA TYR A 542 20.07 -3.52 6.24
C TYR A 542 19.51 -4.77 6.90
N ARG A 543 18.62 -4.61 7.87
CA ARG A 543 17.90 -5.74 8.47
C ARG A 543 16.95 -6.41 7.49
N MET A 544 16.21 -5.66 6.69
CA MET A 544 15.38 -6.21 5.61
C MET A 544 16.23 -7.01 4.60
N VAL A 545 17.41 -6.49 4.22
CA VAL A 545 18.38 -7.23 3.38
C VAL A 545 18.83 -8.53 4.04
N ALA A 546 19.15 -8.51 5.34
CA ALA A 546 19.48 -9.73 6.09
C ALA A 546 18.32 -10.74 6.15
N ARG A 547 17.07 -10.28 6.01
CA ARG A 547 15.85 -11.09 5.92
C ARG A 547 15.49 -11.52 4.49
N GLY A 548 16.33 -11.20 3.50
CA GLY A 548 16.20 -11.62 2.10
C GLY A 548 15.41 -10.67 1.20
N ILE A 549 15.25 -9.40 1.57
CA ILE A 549 14.62 -8.37 0.72
C ILE A 549 15.69 -7.55 0.02
N GLY A 550 15.66 -7.47 -1.31
CA GLY A 550 16.59 -6.72 -2.15
C GLY A 550 16.44 -5.20 -2.10
N ALA A 551 16.27 -4.62 -0.91
CA ALA A 551 16.03 -3.19 -0.72
C ALA A 551 17.22 -2.34 -1.20
N GLU A 552 16.97 -1.22 -1.87
CA GLU A 552 18.02 -0.32 -2.37
C GLU A 552 18.78 0.38 -1.22
N PRO A 553 20.08 0.70 -1.39
CA PRO A 553 20.82 1.50 -0.42
C PRO A 553 20.42 2.99 -0.53
N ILE A 554 20.22 3.66 0.61
CA ILE A 554 19.81 5.08 0.64
C ILE A 554 20.98 6.06 0.87
N GLN A 555 22.12 5.58 1.35
CA GLN A 555 23.33 6.39 1.53
C GLN A 555 24.60 5.52 1.53
N PRO A 556 25.79 6.10 1.25
CA PRO A 556 27.06 5.39 1.45
C PRO A 556 27.21 4.85 2.88
N LEU A 557 27.78 3.65 3.02
CA LEU A 557 28.01 3.05 4.35
C LEU A 557 28.90 3.92 5.26
N TRP A 558 29.76 4.75 4.65
CA TRP A 558 30.55 5.73 5.39
C TRP A 558 29.69 6.72 6.18
N CYS A 559 28.56 7.18 5.61
CA CYS A 559 27.65 8.10 6.30
C CYS A 559 27.08 7.48 7.57
N VAL A 560 26.68 6.20 7.50
CA VAL A 560 26.17 5.46 8.66
C VAL A 560 27.23 5.33 9.75
N LYS A 561 28.50 5.09 9.36
CA LYS A 561 29.61 4.97 10.32
C LYS A 561 30.07 6.32 10.90
N ASN A 562 29.68 7.43 10.29
CA ASN A 562 30.07 8.79 10.65
C ASN A 562 28.81 9.66 10.78
N SER A 563 27.96 9.35 11.77
CA SER A 563 26.67 10.00 11.97
C SER A 563 26.77 11.54 11.95
N GLY A 564 25.87 12.17 11.21
CA GLY A 564 25.81 13.62 11.01
C GLY A 564 26.77 14.19 9.97
N MET A 565 27.80 13.45 9.52
CA MET A 565 28.80 13.96 8.56
C MET A 565 28.31 14.02 7.11
N CYS A 566 27.15 13.42 6.81
CA CYS A 566 26.50 13.49 5.50
C CYS A 566 25.28 14.42 5.50
N ASN A 567 25.07 15.19 6.58
CA ASN A 567 23.99 16.15 6.64
C ASN A 567 24.37 17.41 5.84
N THR A 568 23.42 17.97 5.10
CA THR A 568 23.60 19.22 4.37
C THR A 568 23.52 20.47 5.27
N VAL A 569 23.10 20.30 6.52
CA VAL A 569 22.97 21.36 7.54
C VAL A 569 23.57 20.90 8.88
N HIS A 570 24.40 21.73 9.50
CA HIS A 570 25.06 21.52 10.80
C HIS A 570 24.83 22.76 11.70
N PRO A 571 24.58 22.67 13.04
CA PRO A 571 23.85 21.68 13.83
C PRO A 571 22.35 22.03 13.91
N PHE A 572 21.51 21.15 14.49
CA PHE A 572 20.09 21.41 14.75
C PHE A 572 19.91 22.56 15.75
N THR A 573 20.02 23.82 15.30
CA THR A 573 19.58 24.98 16.06
C THR A 573 18.08 25.18 15.84
N SER A 574 17.34 24.72 16.86
CA SER A 574 15.97 25.05 17.30
C SER A 574 14.86 24.94 16.27
#